data_AF-A0A846ZZ57-F1
#
_entry.id   AF-A0A846ZZ57-F1
#
_cell.length_a   1.000
_cell.length_b   1.000
_cell.length_c   1.000
_cell.angle_alpha   90.00
_cell.angle_beta   90.00
_cell.angle_gamma   90.00
#
_symmetry.space_group_name_H-M   'P 1'
#
loop_
_entity.id
_entity.type
_entity.pdbx_description
1 polymer ?
#
loop_
_entity_poly.entity_id
_entity_poly.type
_entity_poly.pdbx_seq_one_letter_code
_entity_poly.pdbx_strand_id
1 'polypeptide(L)'
;MQIRVLKSDGSTEPYLHTKVLGTFHYALATAGDAPMFAAEQMSEAVTYYLYQRRPTGQISADEIHLMVESVLTATGFSHAAAALNRYRLMRKLKRRRIEVVGDASHNKGDYASEWSKSRLAASLVRNHQIDALTARAIAGAVEEKVIGMNLTRLRKSLLRQLVLGDVESMLEARCQLEASAL
;
A
#
# COMPACT_ATOMS: atom_id res chain seq x y z
N MET A 1 -5.88 -16.32 16.71
CA MET A 1 -6.54 -16.47 15.40
C MET A 1 -6.57 -15.11 14.71
N GLN A 2 -6.11 -15.00 13.46
CA GLN A 2 -5.90 -13.71 12.80
C GLN A 2 -6.64 -13.64 11.45
N ILE A 3 -7.36 -12.54 11.22
CA ILE A 3 -8.07 -12.28 9.96
C ILE A 3 -7.05 -12.11 8.81
N ARG A 4 -7.38 -12.66 7.64
CA ARG A 4 -6.58 -12.54 6.41
C ARG A 4 -7.26 -11.59 5.43
N VAL A 5 -6.47 -10.69 4.83
CA VAL A 5 -6.96 -9.73 3.83
C VAL A 5 -6.58 -10.20 2.43
N LEU A 6 -7.57 -10.41 1.56
CA LEU A 6 -7.39 -10.67 0.13
C LEU A 6 -7.24 -9.34 -0.63
N LYS A 7 -6.13 -9.19 -1.33
CA LYS A 7 -5.82 -8.00 -2.13
C LYS A 7 -6.36 -8.14 -3.55
N SER A 8 -6.46 -7.02 -4.26
CA SER A 8 -6.98 -6.96 -5.64
C SER A 8 -6.13 -7.74 -6.66
N ASP A 9 -4.89 -8.05 -6.31
CA ASP A 9 -3.96 -8.85 -7.12
C ASP A 9 -3.97 -10.34 -6.74
N GLY A 10 -4.93 -10.77 -5.92
CA GLY A 10 -5.06 -12.14 -5.43
C GLY A 10 -4.13 -12.49 -4.28
N SER A 11 -3.17 -11.62 -3.91
CA SER A 11 -2.29 -11.90 -2.78
C SER A 11 -3.03 -11.78 -1.45
N THR A 12 -2.57 -12.51 -0.43
CA THR A 12 -3.12 -12.40 0.92
C THR A 12 -2.08 -11.83 1.90
N GLU A 13 -2.56 -11.07 2.87
CA GLU A 13 -1.75 -10.53 3.97
C GLU A 13 -2.53 -10.62 5.29
N PRO A 14 -1.85 -10.62 6.45
CA PRO A 14 -2.54 -10.50 7.73
C PRO A 14 -3.26 -9.15 7.84
N TYR A 15 -4.41 -9.14 8.50
CA TYR A 15 -5.06 -7.89 8.88
C TYR A 15 -4.15 -7.11 9.83
N LEU A 16 -3.97 -5.81 9.56
CA LEU A 16 -3.19 -4.89 10.37
C LEU A 16 -4.06 -3.68 10.69
N HIS A 17 -4.31 -3.45 11.98
CA HIS A 17 -5.06 -2.30 12.47
C HIS A 17 -4.46 -0.97 11.97
N THR A 18 -3.13 -0.86 11.97
CA THR A 18 -2.39 0.33 11.53
C THR A 18 -2.69 0.74 10.09
N LYS A 19 -3.02 -0.21 9.20
CA LYS A 19 -3.45 0.11 7.82
C LYS A 19 -4.83 0.75 7.79
N VAL A 20 -5.74 0.31 8.66
CA VAL A 20 -7.09 0.88 8.76
C VAL A 20 -7.01 2.28 9.39
N LEU A 21 -6.27 2.42 10.49
CA LEU A 21 -5.98 3.72 11.10
C LEU A 21 -5.37 4.71 10.10
N GLY A 22 -4.31 4.31 9.40
CA GLY A 22 -3.68 5.15 8.38
C GLY A 22 -4.61 5.53 7.23
N THR A 23 -5.59 4.67 6.90
CA THR A 23 -6.59 4.96 5.87
C THR A 23 -7.58 6.04 6.35
N PHE A 24 -8.08 5.94 7.58
CA PHE A 24 -8.93 6.99 8.17
C PHE A 24 -8.19 8.31 8.28
N HIS A 25 -6.97 8.28 8.85
CA HIS A 25 -6.14 9.47 9.00
C HIS A 25 -5.88 10.14 7.64
N TYR A 26 -5.52 9.36 6.62
CA TYR A 26 -5.32 9.89 5.27
C TYR A 26 -6.58 10.53 4.68
N ALA A 27 -7.73 9.86 4.81
CA ALA A 27 -9.01 10.36 4.26
C ALA A 27 -9.41 11.70 4.89
N LEU A 28 -9.34 11.76 6.22
CA LEU A 28 -9.63 12.94 7.02
C LEU A 28 -8.67 14.08 6.66
N ALA A 29 -7.36 13.84 6.74
CA ALA A 29 -6.35 14.87 6.47
C ALA A 29 -6.46 15.44 5.05
N THR A 30 -6.76 14.58 4.05
CA THR A 30 -6.97 15.01 2.66
C THR A 30 -8.21 15.89 2.49
N ALA A 31 -9.22 15.71 3.34
CA ALA A 31 -10.44 16.50 3.35
C ALA A 31 -10.32 17.80 4.16
N GLY A 32 -9.20 18.03 4.84
CA GLY A 32 -8.99 19.17 5.73
C GLY A 32 -9.48 18.94 7.16
N ASP A 33 -10.03 17.77 7.47
CA ASP A 33 -10.37 17.39 8.83
C ASP A 33 -9.17 16.65 9.42
N ALA A 34 -8.43 17.20 10.39
CA ALA A 34 -7.29 16.48 10.96
C ALA A 34 -7.52 15.91 12.39
N PRO A 35 -8.69 15.36 12.78
CA PRO A 35 -8.84 14.79 14.10
C PRO A 35 -8.20 13.38 14.17
N MET A 36 -6.93 13.30 14.58
CA MET A 36 -6.23 12.04 14.84
C MET A 36 -7.05 11.11 15.76
N PHE A 37 -7.62 11.69 16.82
CA PHE A 37 -8.51 10.97 17.75
C PHE A 37 -9.70 10.30 17.03
N ALA A 38 -10.34 10.99 16.09
CA ALA A 38 -11.46 10.39 15.35
C ALA A 38 -10.99 9.23 14.46
N ALA A 39 -9.81 9.35 13.84
CA ALA A 39 -9.23 8.27 13.05
C ALA A 39 -8.96 7.01 13.89
N GLU A 40 -8.47 7.19 15.12
CA GLU A 40 -8.26 6.12 16.11
C GLU A 40 -9.57 5.47 16.54
N GLN A 41 -10.56 6.25 16.99
CA GLN A 41 -11.84 5.67 17.42
C GLN A 41 -12.55 4.92 16.29
N MET A 42 -12.50 5.45 15.06
CA MET A 42 -13.11 4.81 13.90
C MET A 42 -12.37 3.53 13.47
N SER A 43 -11.04 3.53 13.53
CA SER A 43 -10.25 2.33 13.20
C SER A 43 -10.46 1.22 14.23
N GLU A 44 -10.54 1.57 15.52
CA GLU A 44 -10.87 0.65 16.60
C GLU A 44 -12.25 0.03 16.42
N ALA A 45 -13.27 0.84 16.11
CA ALA A 45 -14.62 0.35 15.86
C ALA A 45 -14.67 -0.66 14.70
N VAL A 46 -13.96 -0.39 13.61
CA VAL A 46 -13.84 -1.32 12.47
C VAL A 46 -13.12 -2.60 12.88
N THR A 47 -11.99 -2.49 13.59
CA THR A 47 -11.24 -3.65 14.08
C THR A 47 -12.10 -4.52 14.99
N TYR A 48 -12.77 -3.92 15.97
CA TYR A 48 -13.67 -4.62 16.89
C TYR A 48 -14.76 -5.37 16.13
N TYR A 49 -15.45 -4.70 15.20
CA TYR A 49 -16.49 -5.32 14.39
C TYR A 49 -15.99 -6.53 13.59
N LEU A 50 -14.80 -6.42 12.98
CA LEU A 50 -14.20 -7.50 12.19
C LEU A 50 -13.92 -8.73 13.04
N TYR A 51 -13.31 -8.55 14.21
CA TYR A 51 -12.99 -9.67 15.10
C TYR A 51 -14.25 -10.28 15.75
N GLN A 52 -15.29 -9.48 15.99
CA GLN A 52 -16.57 -9.96 16.52
C GLN A 52 -17.36 -10.78 15.48
N ARG A 53 -17.37 -10.35 14.22
CA ARG A 53 -18.17 -11.00 13.16
C ARG A 53 -17.43 -12.14 12.45
N ARG A 54 -16.10 -12.07 12.37
CA ARG A 54 -15.28 -13.01 11.60
C ARG A 54 -13.93 -13.28 12.30
N PRO A 55 -13.91 -13.93 13.47
CA PRO A 55 -12.67 -14.17 14.23
C PRO A 55 -11.62 -14.99 13.46
N THR A 56 -12.02 -15.79 12.46
CA THR A 56 -11.14 -16.55 11.55
C THR A 56 -11.56 -16.45 10.08
N GLY A 57 -11.87 -15.24 9.64
CA GLY A 57 -12.29 -15.00 8.25
C GLY A 57 -11.17 -14.58 7.30
N GLN A 58 -11.45 -14.77 6.01
CA GLN A 58 -10.87 -13.95 4.96
C GLN A 58 -11.81 -12.78 4.66
N ILE A 59 -11.24 -11.60 4.42
CA ILE A 59 -11.97 -10.40 3.99
C ILE A 59 -11.21 -9.75 2.85
N SER A 60 -11.90 -9.20 1.86
CA SER A 60 -11.25 -8.47 0.77
C SER A 60 -10.85 -7.05 1.20
N ALA A 61 -9.81 -6.52 0.55
CA ALA A 61 -9.45 -5.12 0.68
C ALA A 61 -10.55 -4.17 0.12
N ASP A 62 -11.43 -4.68 -0.74
CA ASP A 62 -12.61 -3.95 -1.21
C ASP A 62 -13.67 -3.85 -0.11
N GLU A 63 -13.98 -4.95 0.59
CA GLU A 63 -14.89 -4.94 1.75
C GLU A 63 -14.39 -4.01 2.87
N ILE A 64 -13.10 -4.08 3.24
CA ILE A 64 -12.55 -3.17 4.28
C ILE A 64 -12.71 -1.72 3.86
N HIS A 65 -12.47 -1.40 2.58
CA HIS A 65 -12.62 -0.03 2.10
C HIS A 65 -14.06 0.46 2.17
N LEU A 66 -15.04 -0.36 1.79
CA LEU A 66 -16.47 -0.04 1.92
C LEU A 66 -16.86 0.17 3.38
N MET A 67 -16.29 -0.60 4.31
CA MET A 67 -16.50 -0.39 5.75
C MET A 67 -15.96 0.96 6.19
N VAL A 68 -14.76 1.34 5.76
CA VAL A 68 -14.17 2.65 6.07
C VAL A 68 -15.02 3.79 5.51
N GLU A 69 -15.46 3.70 4.26
CA GLU A 69 -16.37 4.69 3.64
C GLU A 69 -17.69 4.80 4.39
N SER A 70 -18.27 3.67 4.79
CA SER A 70 -19.53 3.64 5.54
C SER A 70 -19.38 4.31 6.91
N VAL A 71 -18.29 4.02 7.62
CA VAL A 71 -18.00 4.64 8.92
C VAL A 71 -17.79 6.14 8.77
N LEU A 72 -16.94 6.59 7.83
CA LEU A 72 -16.74 8.02 7.55
C LEU A 72 -18.06 8.74 7.24
N THR A 73 -18.91 8.13 6.40
CA THR A 73 -20.20 8.71 6.04
C THR A 73 -21.13 8.81 7.24
N ALA A 74 -21.25 7.73 8.03
CA ALA A 74 -22.13 7.66 9.20
C ALA A 74 -21.70 8.60 10.34
N THR A 75 -20.41 8.93 10.44
CA THR A 75 -19.87 9.85 11.45
C THR A 75 -19.82 11.31 10.98
N GLY A 76 -20.39 11.62 9.82
CA GLY A 76 -20.48 12.99 9.29
C GLY A 76 -19.32 13.43 8.39
N PHE A 77 -18.33 12.58 8.14
CA PHE A 77 -17.18 12.84 7.27
C PHE A 77 -17.42 12.34 5.84
N SER A 78 -18.59 12.62 5.27
CA SER A 78 -18.98 12.16 3.92
C SER A 78 -18.05 12.67 2.81
N HIS A 79 -17.51 13.88 2.95
CA HIS A 79 -16.52 14.45 2.03
C HIS A 79 -15.17 13.75 2.12
N ALA A 80 -14.75 13.32 3.31
CA ALA A 80 -13.55 12.48 3.49
C ALA A 80 -13.73 11.10 2.85
N ALA A 81 -14.91 10.49 2.98
CA ALA A 81 -15.23 9.24 2.26
C ALA A 81 -15.11 9.43 0.73
N ALA A 82 -15.68 10.52 0.19
CA ALA A 82 -15.57 10.83 -1.24
C ALA A 82 -14.11 11.09 -1.69
N ALA A 83 -13.31 11.78 -0.87
CA ALA A 83 -11.89 12.01 -1.13
C ALA A 83 -11.10 10.69 -1.16
N LEU A 84 -11.38 9.79 -0.22
CA LEU A 84 -10.77 8.46 -0.16
C LEU A 84 -11.09 7.62 -1.41
N ASN A 85 -12.34 7.63 -1.87
CA ASN A 85 -12.74 6.91 -3.08
C ASN A 85 -12.04 7.46 -4.33
N ARG A 86 -12.04 8.80 -4.48
CA ARG A 86 -11.32 9.48 -5.58
C ARG A 86 -9.84 9.11 -5.59
N TYR A 87 -9.19 9.13 -4.42
CA TYR A 87 -7.79 8.74 -4.29
C TYR A 87 -7.56 7.30 -4.75
N ARG A 88 -8.40 6.36 -4.29
CA ARG A 88 -8.32 4.95 -4.69
C ARG A 88 -8.46 4.78 -6.20
N LEU A 89 -9.45 5.43 -6.80
CA LEU A 89 -9.70 5.38 -8.24
C LEU A 89 -8.51 5.95 -9.03
N MET A 90 -8.02 7.13 -8.65
CA MET A 90 -6.87 7.76 -9.29
C MET A 90 -5.63 6.87 -9.20
N ARG A 91 -5.38 6.25 -8.04
CA ARG A 91 -4.26 5.32 -7.87
C ARG A 91 -4.39 4.10 -8.77
N LYS A 92 -5.59 3.52 -8.90
CA LYS A 92 -5.86 2.40 -9.81
C LYS A 92 -5.62 2.78 -11.27
N LEU A 93 -6.04 3.97 -11.69
CA LEU A 93 -5.81 4.49 -13.04
C LEU A 93 -4.33 4.77 -13.31
N LYS A 94 -3.62 5.39 -12.37
CA LYS A 94 -2.18 5.65 -12.49
C LYS A 94 -1.39 4.34 -12.64
N ARG A 95 -1.67 3.32 -11.80
CA ARG A 95 -1.04 2.00 -11.92
C ARG A 95 -1.19 1.38 -13.30
N ARG A 96 -2.41 1.41 -13.85
CA ARG A 96 -2.71 0.85 -15.19
C ARG A 96 -2.00 1.56 -16.32
N ARG A 97 -1.67 2.84 -16.15
CA ARG A 97 -1.02 3.66 -17.17
C ARG A 97 0.50 3.54 -17.17
N ILE A 98 1.09 2.96 -16.13
CA ILE A 98 2.55 2.83 -16.02
C ILE A 98 2.97 1.54 -16.71
N GLU A 99 3.79 1.67 -17.74
CA GLU A 99 4.49 0.58 -18.42
C GLU A 99 5.94 0.54 -17.97
N VAL A 100 6.40 -0.62 -17.48
CA VAL A 100 7.81 -0.88 -17.21
C VAL A 100 8.47 -1.41 -18.47
N VAL A 101 9.47 -0.69 -18.97
CA VAL A 101 10.16 -0.96 -20.24
C VAL A 101 11.65 -1.24 -20.03
N GLY A 102 12.22 -2.11 -20.87
CA GLY A 102 13.65 -2.42 -20.87
C GLY A 102 14.56 -1.22 -21.19
N ASP A 103 15.83 -1.35 -20.82
CA ASP A 103 16.88 -0.40 -21.19
C ASP A 103 17.46 -0.85 -22.55
N ALA A 104 17.05 -0.20 -23.64
CA ALA A 104 17.60 -0.32 -25.00
C ALA A 104 17.93 -1.75 -25.55
N SER A 105 16.97 -2.32 -26.31
CA SER A 105 17.05 -3.20 -27.50
C SER A 105 18.06 -4.35 -27.71
N HIS A 106 18.94 -4.72 -26.78
CA HIS A 106 19.88 -5.84 -27.04
C HIS A 106 19.34 -7.25 -26.71
N ASN A 107 18.18 -7.35 -26.05
CA ASN A 107 17.48 -8.62 -25.89
C ASN A 107 16.12 -8.57 -26.56
N LYS A 108 15.94 -9.41 -27.59
CA LYS A 108 14.70 -9.62 -28.39
C LYS A 108 13.49 -10.14 -27.58
N GLY A 109 13.50 -10.02 -26.26
CA GLY A 109 12.45 -10.49 -25.35
C GLY A 109 12.10 -9.53 -24.22
N ASP A 110 12.63 -8.30 -24.20
CA ASP A 110 12.28 -7.34 -23.15
C ASP A 110 10.99 -6.58 -23.48
N TYR A 111 9.87 -7.30 -23.38
CA TYR A 111 8.54 -6.74 -23.59
C TYR A 111 8.18 -5.76 -22.48
N ALA A 112 7.51 -4.67 -22.85
CA ALA A 112 6.87 -3.78 -21.91
C ALA A 112 5.90 -4.58 -21.04
N SER A 113 5.94 -4.36 -19.73
CA SER A 113 5.02 -4.99 -18.79
C SER A 113 4.32 -3.93 -17.95
N GLU A 114 3.05 -4.14 -17.60
CA GLU A 114 2.32 -3.21 -16.73
C GLU A 114 3.04 -3.03 -15.38
N TRP A 115 2.84 -1.93 -14.69
CA TRP A 115 3.31 -1.80 -13.31
C TRP A 115 2.58 -2.78 -12.38
N SER A 116 3.34 -3.47 -11.52
CA SER A 116 2.77 -4.31 -10.47
C SER A 116 3.65 -4.29 -9.23
N LYS A 117 3.14 -3.68 -8.15
CA LYS A 117 3.78 -3.69 -6.83
C LYS A 117 4.09 -5.12 -6.35
N SER A 118 3.18 -6.07 -6.58
CA SER A 118 3.39 -7.44 -6.13
C SER A 118 4.44 -8.20 -6.93
N ARG A 119 4.59 -7.91 -8.23
CA ARG A 119 5.74 -8.42 -9.00
C ARG A 119 7.06 -7.85 -8.48
N LEU A 120 7.08 -6.56 -8.12
CA LEU A 120 8.26 -5.93 -7.52
C LEU A 120 8.61 -6.58 -6.17
N ALA A 121 7.64 -6.69 -5.26
CA ALA A 121 7.83 -7.33 -3.96
C ALA A 121 8.33 -8.78 -4.10
N ALA A 122 7.75 -9.56 -5.01
CA ALA A 122 8.20 -10.92 -5.28
C ALA A 122 9.63 -10.97 -5.85
N SER A 123 10.01 -10.00 -6.68
CA SER A 123 11.38 -9.88 -7.19
C SER A 123 12.37 -9.53 -6.08
N LEU A 124 11.99 -8.68 -5.13
CA LEU A 124 12.81 -8.32 -3.97
C LEU A 124 13.09 -9.54 -3.08
N VAL A 125 12.06 -10.33 -2.77
CA VAL A 125 12.22 -11.57 -1.99
C VAL A 125 13.17 -12.54 -2.70
N ARG A 126 13.01 -12.74 -4.01
CA ARG A 126 13.84 -13.68 -4.78
C ARG A 126 15.29 -13.23 -4.94
N ASN A 127 15.52 -11.95 -5.20
CA ASN A 127 16.83 -11.47 -5.63
C ASN A 127 17.68 -10.90 -4.49
N HIS A 128 17.04 -10.40 -3.41
CA HIS A 128 17.72 -9.71 -2.31
C HIS A 128 17.59 -10.43 -0.96
N GLN A 129 16.95 -11.61 -0.91
CA GLN A 129 16.75 -12.39 0.32
C GLN A 129 16.05 -11.60 1.45
N ILE A 130 15.26 -10.60 1.09
CA ILE A 130 14.49 -9.78 2.03
C ILE A 130 13.20 -10.53 2.39
N ASP A 131 12.78 -10.45 3.65
CA ASP A 131 11.51 -11.05 4.08
C ASP A 131 10.30 -10.41 3.38
N ALA A 132 9.19 -11.16 3.31
CA ALA A 132 8.03 -10.76 2.53
C ALA A 132 7.34 -9.47 3.02
N LEU A 133 7.45 -9.12 4.31
CA LEU A 133 6.84 -7.91 4.86
C LEU A 133 7.69 -6.69 4.49
N THR A 134 9.00 -6.76 4.69
CA THR A 134 9.95 -5.70 4.31
C THR A 134 9.93 -5.48 2.80
N ALA A 135 9.94 -6.54 1.99
CA ALA A 135 9.84 -6.44 0.54
C ALA A 135 8.55 -5.73 0.08
N ARG A 136 7.42 -5.96 0.77
CA ARG A 136 6.14 -5.27 0.50
C ARG A 136 6.15 -3.80 0.94
N ALA A 137 6.86 -3.48 2.01
CA ALA A 137 7.05 -2.11 2.48
C ALA A 137 7.87 -1.32 1.47
N ILE A 138 9.04 -1.84 1.07
CA ILE A 138 9.92 -1.26 0.04
C ILE A 138 9.17 -1.09 -1.28
N ALA A 139 8.50 -2.14 -1.77
CA ALA A 139 7.70 -2.04 -3.00
C ALA A 139 6.55 -1.01 -2.87
N GLY A 140 6.08 -0.72 -1.66
CA GLY A 140 5.12 0.34 -1.38
C GLY A 140 5.74 1.74 -1.50
N ALA A 141 6.89 1.95 -0.87
CA ALA A 141 7.63 3.21 -0.95
C ALA A 141 8.04 3.54 -2.40
N VAL A 142 8.58 2.55 -3.13
CA VAL A 142 8.92 2.69 -4.55
C VAL A 142 7.66 3.02 -5.37
N GLU A 143 6.52 2.37 -5.10
CA GLU A 143 5.27 2.67 -5.79
C GLU A 143 4.81 4.12 -5.56
N GLU A 144 4.90 4.64 -4.33
CA GLU A 144 4.57 6.05 -4.06
C GLU A 144 5.43 6.98 -4.91
N LYS A 145 6.74 6.74 -4.98
CA LYS A 145 7.66 7.54 -5.80
C LYS A 145 7.31 7.46 -7.28
N VAL A 146 7.12 6.26 -7.81
CA VAL A 146 6.77 6.04 -9.23
C VAL A 146 5.45 6.75 -9.59
N ILE A 147 4.43 6.63 -8.74
CA ILE A 147 3.14 7.31 -8.92
C ILE A 147 3.29 8.84 -8.81
N GLY A 148 4.14 9.31 -7.90
CA GLY A 148 4.44 10.73 -7.70
C GLY A 148 5.17 11.37 -8.87
N MET A 149 6.02 10.63 -9.58
CA MET A 149 6.73 11.12 -10.77
C MET A 149 5.82 11.37 -11.99
N ASN A 150 4.57 10.88 -11.96
CA ASN A 150 3.59 11.00 -13.06
C ASN A 150 4.11 10.53 -14.44
N LEU A 151 5.01 9.54 -14.47
CA LEU A 151 5.52 8.93 -15.69
C LEU A 151 4.55 7.85 -16.19
N THR A 152 4.35 7.76 -17.50
CA THR A 152 3.61 6.64 -18.13
C THR A 152 4.51 5.48 -18.54
N ARG A 153 5.81 5.75 -18.72
CA ARG A 153 6.82 4.74 -19.04
C ARG A 153 7.98 4.82 -18.07
N LEU A 154 8.26 3.71 -17.39
CA LEU A 154 9.33 3.58 -16.41
C LEU A 154 10.41 2.63 -16.95
N ARG A 155 11.63 3.14 -17.10
CA ARG A 155 12.79 2.33 -17.48
C ARG A 155 13.23 1.42 -16.32
N LYS A 156 13.63 0.17 -16.63
CA LYS A 156 14.12 -0.78 -15.62
C LYS A 156 15.34 -0.27 -14.85
N SER A 157 16.25 0.46 -15.52
CA SER A 157 17.40 1.11 -14.88
C SER A 157 16.96 2.07 -13.78
N LEU A 158 16.03 2.98 -14.09
CA LEU A 158 15.46 3.91 -13.11
C LEU A 158 14.73 3.18 -11.98
N LEU A 159 13.93 2.16 -12.30
CA LEU A 159 13.27 1.34 -11.28
C LEU A 159 14.29 0.68 -10.35
N ARG A 160 15.40 0.16 -10.88
CA ARG A 160 16.47 -0.43 -10.07
C ARG A 160 17.09 0.59 -9.13
N GLN A 161 17.35 1.81 -9.60
CA GLN A 161 17.89 2.90 -8.76
C GLN A 161 16.93 3.27 -7.63
N LEU A 162 15.63 3.39 -7.91
CA LEU A 162 14.62 3.67 -6.89
C LEU A 162 14.56 2.56 -5.83
N VAL A 163 14.62 1.31 -6.29
CA VAL A 163 14.59 0.14 -5.41
C VAL A 163 15.81 0.10 -4.51
N LEU A 164 17.02 0.32 -5.04
CA LEU A 164 18.25 0.33 -4.26
C LEU A 164 18.19 1.39 -3.16
N GLY A 165 17.78 2.62 -3.50
CA GLY A 165 17.64 3.68 -2.51
C GLY A 165 16.64 3.35 -1.40
N ASP A 166 15.49 2.75 -1.72
CA ASP A 166 14.51 2.35 -0.69
C ASP A 166 14.93 1.14 0.14
N VAL A 167 15.72 0.22 -0.43
CA VAL A 167 16.32 -0.88 0.34
C VAL A 167 17.31 -0.33 1.36
N GLU A 168 18.21 0.56 0.94
CA GLU A 168 19.20 1.20 1.81
C GLU A 168 18.53 1.98 2.94
N SER A 169 17.57 2.87 2.62
CA SER A 169 16.83 3.62 3.64
C SER A 169 16.09 2.72 4.64
N MET A 170 15.54 1.59 4.19
CA MET A 170 14.84 0.66 5.07
C MET A 170 15.80 -0.08 6.02
N LEU A 171 16.98 -0.46 5.53
CA LEU A 171 18.01 -1.10 6.36
C LEU A 171 18.57 -0.13 7.41
N GLU A 172 18.83 1.12 7.02
CA GLU A 172 19.27 2.17 7.95
C GLU A 172 18.25 2.42 9.06
N ALA A 173 16.97 2.56 8.71
CA ALA A 173 15.90 2.74 9.68
C ALA A 173 15.80 1.56 10.66
N ARG A 174 16.02 0.33 10.19
CA ARG A 174 16.04 -0.86 11.05
C ARG A 174 17.22 -0.83 12.03
N CYS A 175 18.42 -0.52 11.56
CA CYS A 175 19.60 -0.40 12.43
C CYS A 175 19.41 0.67 13.51
N GLN A 176 18.79 1.81 13.18
CA GLN A 176 18.48 2.87 14.14
C GLN A 176 17.48 2.41 15.20
N LEU A 177 16.43 1.68 14.81
CA LEU A 177 15.45 1.13 15.76
C LEU A 177 16.09 0.12 16.71
N GLU A 178 16.93 -0.78 16.20
CA GLU A 178 17.67 -1.76 17.00
C GLU A 178 18.64 -1.07 17.97
N ALA A 179 19.30 0.02 17.55
CA ALA A 179 20.18 0.81 18.41
C ALA A 179 19.42 1.63 19.48
N SER A 180 18.20 2.09 19.18
CA SER A 180 17.36 2.85 20.12
C SER A 180 16.63 1.97 21.15
N ALA A 181 16.62 0.66 20.94
CA ALA A 181 16.01 -0.33 21.83
C ALA A 181 17.00 -0.92 22.87
N LEU A 182 18.27 -0.50 22.83
CA LEU A 182 19.34 -0.82 23.78
C LEU A 182 19.60 0.36 24.72
#